data_AF-A0A1Q5U8Z4-F1
#
_entry.id   AF-A0A1Q5U8Z4-F1
#
_cell.length_a   1.000
_cell.length_b   1.000
_cell.length_c   1.000
_cell.angle_alpha   90.00
_cell.angle_beta   90.00
_cell.angle_gamma   90.00
#
_symmetry.space_group_name_H-M   'P 1'
#
loop_
_entity.id
_entity.type
_entity.pdbx_description
1 polymer ?
#
loop_
_entity_poly.entity_id
_entity_poly.type
_entity_poly.pdbx_seq_one_letter_code
_entity_poly.pdbx_strand_id
1 'polypeptide(L)'
;MTTARIELPPKLIPVFSGDYRYRGSYGGRGSGKTRSFAKMSAIRGYIFAEAGIEGVILCGREFMNSLSESSMEKVKQAIKSELWLDNYYEMGENYIRTRNRRVWYMFSGLRHNIEYQIQGAYSDSVDR
;
A
#
# COMPACT_ATOMS: atom_id res chain seq x y z
N MET A 1 19.47 -18.75 -3.33
CA MET A 1 18.65 -17.52 -3.26
C MET A 1 17.63 -17.57 -4.37
N THR A 2 16.34 -17.44 -4.07
CA THR A 2 15.29 -17.37 -5.11
C THR A 2 15.08 -15.91 -5.47
N THR A 3 15.27 -15.56 -6.75
CA THR A 3 15.02 -14.20 -7.24
C THR A 3 13.55 -14.07 -7.63
N ALA A 4 12.80 -13.19 -6.95
CA ALA A 4 11.45 -12.86 -7.37
C ALA A 4 11.46 -12.07 -8.69
N ARG A 5 10.66 -12.50 -9.67
CA ARG A 5 10.48 -11.78 -10.94
C ARG A 5 9.17 -11.00 -10.89
N ILE A 6 9.23 -9.71 -11.16
CA ILE A 6 8.08 -8.81 -11.09
C ILE A 6 7.77 -8.27 -12.48
N GLU A 7 6.55 -8.54 -12.95
CA GLU A 7 6.07 -8.04 -14.22
C GLU A 7 5.46 -6.64 -14.07
N LEU A 8 5.95 -5.72 -14.91
CA LEU A 8 5.47 -4.36 -15.06
C LEU A 8 5.30 -4.02 -16.55
N PRO A 9 4.36 -3.13 -16.92
CA PRO A 9 4.31 -2.58 -18.27
C PRO A 9 5.67 -1.99 -18.66
N PRO A 10 6.20 -2.24 -19.88
CA PRO A 10 7.56 -1.81 -20.27
C PRO A 10 7.83 -0.33 -20.01
N LYS A 11 6.84 0.53 -20.28
CA LYS A 11 6.93 1.98 -20.06
C LYS A 11 7.06 2.42 -18.59
N LEU A 12 6.76 1.53 -17.64
CA LEU A 12 6.83 1.79 -16.21
C LEU A 12 8.10 1.22 -15.57
N ILE A 13 8.83 0.33 -16.25
CA ILE A 13 10.09 -0.23 -15.74
C ILE A 13 11.08 0.90 -15.36
N PRO A 14 11.34 1.92 -16.21
CA PRO A 14 12.29 2.98 -15.89
C PRO A 14 11.93 3.79 -14.63
N VAL A 15 10.64 3.86 -14.27
CA VAL A 15 10.15 4.57 -13.07
C VAL A 15 10.68 3.89 -11.79
N PHE A 16 10.92 2.58 -11.82
CA PHE A 16 11.29 1.78 -10.65
C PHE A 16 12.72 1.25 -10.66
N SER A 17 13.43 1.30 -11.79
CA SER A 17 14.79 0.75 -11.93
C SER A 17 15.91 1.58 -11.29
N GLY A 18 15.69 2.86 -11.01
CA GLY A 18 16.71 3.75 -10.47
C GLY A 18 16.56 4.06 -8.97
N ASP A 19 17.62 4.61 -8.39
CA ASP A 19 17.61 5.19 -7.06
C ASP A 19 17.00 6.60 -7.09
N TYR A 20 15.66 6.65 -6.99
CA TYR A 20 14.90 7.88 -7.00
C TYR A 20 14.22 8.11 -5.66
N ARG A 21 14.25 9.35 -5.18
CA ARG A 21 13.42 9.78 -4.05
C ARG A 21 11.95 9.93 -4.45
N TYR A 22 11.71 10.46 -5.64
CA TYR A 22 10.37 10.72 -6.16
C TYR A 22 10.13 9.91 -7.43
N ARG A 23 8.98 9.24 -7.50
CA ARG A 23 8.54 8.45 -8.65
C ARG A 23 7.14 8.89 -9.03
N GLY A 24 6.95 9.23 -10.31
CA GLY A 24 5.68 9.70 -10.84
C GLY A 24 5.39 9.07 -12.19
N SER A 25 4.11 8.96 -12.53
CA SER A 25 3.69 8.56 -13.87
C SER A 25 2.36 9.22 -14.23
N TYR A 26 2.20 9.59 -15.50
CA TYR A 26 1.00 10.24 -16.03
C TYR A 26 0.56 9.59 -17.35
N GLY A 27 -0.63 9.93 -17.85
CA GLY A 27 -1.16 9.47 -19.14
C GLY A 27 -2.55 8.84 -19.06
N GLY A 28 -3.01 8.23 -20.16
CA GLY A 28 -4.39 7.74 -20.31
C GLY A 28 -4.82 6.54 -19.46
N ARG A 29 -6.11 6.20 -19.57
CA ARG A 29 -6.75 5.02 -18.95
C ARG A 29 -6.11 3.72 -19.46
N GLY A 30 -6.23 2.63 -18.69
CA GLY A 30 -5.70 1.31 -19.08
C GLY A 30 -4.17 1.17 -19.09
N SER A 31 -3.42 2.23 -18.78
CA SER A 31 -1.95 2.24 -18.86
C SER A 31 -1.20 1.43 -17.79
N GLY A 32 -1.90 0.74 -16.88
CA GLY A 32 -1.29 -0.07 -15.82
C GLY A 32 -0.65 0.69 -14.64
N LYS A 33 -0.69 2.03 -14.65
CA LYS A 33 -0.05 2.91 -13.63
C LYS A 33 -0.44 2.55 -12.20
N THR A 34 -1.74 2.59 -11.90
CA THR A 34 -2.25 2.36 -10.54
C THR A 34 -1.86 0.99 -9.98
N ARG A 35 -2.04 -0.08 -10.77
CA ARG A 35 -1.66 -1.43 -10.36
C ARG A 35 -0.15 -1.56 -10.14
N SER A 36 0.65 -0.93 -11.00
CA SER A 36 2.12 -0.97 -10.89
C SER A 36 2.61 -0.23 -9.65
N PHE A 37 2.09 0.97 -9.37
CA PHE A 37 2.45 1.71 -8.16
C PHE A 37 2.01 0.99 -6.89
N ALA A 38 0.82 0.41 -6.86
CA ALA A 38 0.34 -0.39 -5.73
C ALA A 38 1.20 -1.65 -5.48
N LYS A 39 1.60 -2.35 -6.54
CA LYS A 39 2.50 -3.50 -6.43
C LYS A 39 3.88 -3.07 -5.91
N MET A 40 4.45 -2.03 -6.50
CA MET A 40 5.78 -1.56 -6.14
C MET A 40 5.84 -0.92 -4.74
N SER A 41 4.74 -0.33 -4.24
CA SER A 41 4.67 0.10 -2.85
C SER A 41 4.69 -1.08 -1.89
N ALA A 42 4.00 -2.19 -2.20
CA ALA A 42 4.04 -3.40 -1.38
C ALA A 42 5.44 -4.04 -1.38
N ILE A 43 6.12 -4.06 -2.53
CA ILE A 43 7.52 -4.52 -2.60
C ILE A 43 8.43 -3.65 -1.73
N ARG A 44 8.24 -2.32 -1.73
CA ARG A 44 9.00 -1.42 -0.84
C ARG A 44 8.70 -1.67 0.63
N GLY A 45 7.44 -1.91 0.98
CA GLY A 45 7.06 -2.26 2.35
C GLY A 45 7.70 -3.58 2.81
N TYR A 46 7.74 -4.59 1.95
CA TYR A 46 8.51 -5.82 2.19
C TYR A 46 9.99 -5.52 2.46
N ILE A 47 10.65 -4.79 1.56
CA ILE A 47 12.08 -4.45 1.68
C ILE A 47 12.37 -3.73 3.01
N PHE A 48 11.55 -2.74 3.38
CA PHE A 48 11.74 -2.01 4.63
C PHE A 48 11.51 -2.88 5.86
N ALA A 49 10.45 -3.69 5.86
CA ALA A 49 10.15 -4.57 6.97
C ALA A 49 11.26 -5.64 7.18
N GLU A 50 11.80 -6.22 6.10
CA GLU A 50 12.92 -7.16 6.18
C GLU A 50 14.24 -6.49 6.61
N ALA A 51 14.39 -5.20 6.33
CA ALA A 51 15.49 -4.39 6.86
C ALA A 51 15.29 -3.98 8.34
N GLY A 52 14.22 -4.44 9.00
CA GLY A 52 13.89 -4.09 10.39
C GLY A 52 13.28 -2.71 10.56
N ILE A 53 13.01 -1.99 9.47
CA ILE A 53 12.46 -0.62 9.50
C ILE A 53 10.96 -0.69 9.76
N GLU A 54 10.51 0.09 10.75
CA GLU A 54 9.10 0.24 11.10
C GLU A 54 8.53 1.53 10.51
N GLY A 55 7.26 1.50 10.08
CA GLY A 55 6.62 2.69 9.57
C GLY A 55 5.35 2.46 8.75
N VAL A 56 4.98 3.49 8.00
CA VAL A 56 3.71 3.56 7.28
C VAL A 56 3.94 3.86 5.81
N ILE A 57 3.23 3.15 4.94
CA ILE A 57 2.99 3.53 3.55
C ILE A 57 1.69 4.33 3.50
N LEU A 58 1.81 5.64 3.33
CA LEU A 58 0.66 6.55 3.23
C LEU A 58 0.15 6.63 1.79
N CYS A 59 -1.11 6.23 1.59
CA CYS A 59 -1.86 6.41 0.35
C CYS A 59 -2.73 7.67 0.44
N GLY A 60 -2.21 8.80 -0.03
CA GLY A 60 -2.91 10.08 -0.09
C GLY A 60 -3.74 10.27 -1.36
N ARG A 61 -4.86 11.00 -1.25
CA ARG A 61 -5.67 11.50 -2.38
C ARG A 61 -6.27 12.87 -2.05
N GLU A 62 -6.59 13.69 -3.06
CA GLU A 62 -7.09 15.05 -2.82
C GLU A 62 -8.38 15.08 -1.98
N PHE A 63 -9.43 14.40 -2.44
CA PHE A 63 -10.71 14.26 -1.72
C PHE A 63 -10.95 12.81 -1.35
N MET A 64 -11.27 12.55 -0.08
CA MET A 64 -11.64 11.22 0.42
C MET A 64 -13.15 11.18 0.71
N ASN A 65 -13.92 10.61 -0.20
CA ASN A 65 -15.25 10.08 0.13
C ASN A 65 -15.06 8.67 0.75
N SER A 66 -16.15 7.94 1.07
CA SER A 66 -16.14 6.51 1.49
C SER A 66 -15.31 5.56 0.59
N LEU A 67 -14.89 6.05 -0.58
CA LEU A 67 -13.88 5.55 -1.51
C LEU A 67 -12.46 5.22 -0.93
N SER A 68 -12.25 5.20 0.39
CA SER A 68 -11.05 4.60 1.00
C SER A 68 -10.91 3.14 0.57
N GLU A 69 -12.03 2.42 0.51
CA GLU A 69 -12.14 1.05 0.00
C GLU A 69 -11.54 0.90 -1.40
N SER A 70 -11.86 1.80 -2.35
CA SER A 70 -11.37 1.65 -3.73
C SER A 70 -9.84 1.69 -3.83
N SER A 71 -9.17 2.47 -2.99
CA SER A 71 -7.70 2.56 -3.00
C SER A 71 -7.07 1.39 -2.28
N MET A 72 -7.65 1.00 -1.13
CA MET A 72 -7.21 -0.17 -0.39
C MET A 72 -7.36 -1.45 -1.20
N GLU A 73 -8.50 -1.65 -1.86
CA GLU A 73 -8.76 -2.82 -2.70
C GLU A 73 -7.78 -2.93 -3.87
N LYS A 74 -7.35 -1.80 -4.46
CA LYS A 74 -6.29 -1.81 -5.48
C LYS A 74 -4.95 -2.29 -4.93
N VAL A 75 -4.62 -1.95 -3.69
CA VAL A 75 -3.41 -2.45 -3.01
C VAL A 75 -3.57 -3.94 -2.71
N LYS A 76 -4.70 -4.37 -2.15
CA LYS A 76 -4.97 -5.80 -1.89
C LYS A 76 -4.88 -6.63 -3.17
N GLN A 77 -5.50 -6.18 -4.26
CA GLN A 77 -5.43 -6.84 -5.56
C GLN A 77 -4.01 -6.91 -6.12
N ALA A 78 -3.20 -5.87 -5.92
CA ALA A 78 -1.80 -5.87 -6.35
C ALA A 78 -0.95 -6.86 -5.55
N ILE A 79 -1.14 -6.91 -4.23
CA ILE A 79 -0.50 -7.88 -3.33
C ILE A 79 -0.89 -9.31 -3.71
N LYS A 80 -2.20 -9.59 -3.81
CA LYS A 80 -2.74 -10.90 -4.20
C LYS A 80 -2.24 -11.39 -5.57
N SER A 81 -1.83 -10.47 -6.44
CA SER A 81 -1.30 -10.85 -7.76
C SER A 81 0.12 -11.40 -7.74
N GLU A 82 0.79 -11.40 -6.59
CA GLU A 82 2.13 -11.94 -6.40
C GLU A 82 2.11 -12.86 -5.18
N LEU A 83 2.19 -14.19 -5.38
CA LEU A 83 2.01 -15.18 -4.30
C LEU A 83 2.92 -14.93 -3.08
N TRP A 84 4.15 -14.48 -3.32
CA TRP A 84 5.11 -14.19 -2.25
C TRP A 84 4.76 -12.92 -1.46
N LEU A 85 4.11 -11.93 -2.06
CA LEU A 85 3.57 -10.77 -1.35
C LEU A 85 2.29 -11.16 -0.59
N ASP A 86 1.41 -11.93 -1.21
CA ASP A 86 0.17 -12.41 -0.58
C ASP A 86 0.46 -13.22 0.68
N ASN A 87 1.49 -14.06 0.64
CA ASN A 87 1.97 -14.80 1.79
C ASN A 87 2.65 -13.92 2.85
N TYR A 88 3.10 -12.72 2.53
CA TYR A 88 3.84 -11.85 3.44
C TYR A 88 2.99 -10.77 4.12
N TYR A 89 1.86 -10.42 3.51
CA TYR A 89 0.94 -9.41 4.03
C TYR A 89 -0.26 -10.04 4.73
N GLU A 90 -0.72 -9.40 5.80
CA GLU A 90 -2.02 -9.65 6.42
C GLU A 90 -2.98 -8.54 5.95
N MET A 91 -4.12 -8.94 5.39
CA MET A 91 -5.11 -8.05 4.83
C MET A 91 -6.49 -8.38 5.41
N GLY A 92 -7.03 -7.47 6.23
CA GLY A 92 -8.40 -7.56 6.71
C GLY A 92 -9.36 -6.74 5.86
N GLU A 93 -10.57 -6.53 6.36
CA GLU A 93 -11.55 -5.63 5.77
C GLU A 93 -10.98 -4.20 5.67
N ASN A 94 -10.48 -3.68 6.80
CA ASN A 94 -10.05 -2.29 6.95
C ASN A 94 -8.53 -2.10 7.19
N TYR A 95 -7.70 -3.12 6.94
CA TYR A 95 -6.25 -2.99 7.12
C TYR A 95 -5.42 -3.79 6.12
N ILE A 96 -4.19 -3.32 5.91
CA ILE A 96 -3.11 -4.02 5.21
C ILE A 96 -1.82 -3.79 6.00
N ARG A 97 -1.12 -4.85 6.40
CA ARG A 97 0.17 -4.77 7.10
C ARG A 97 1.06 -5.95 6.77
N THR A 98 2.36 -5.83 7.03
CA THR A 98 3.27 -6.98 6.95
C THR A 98 3.04 -7.94 8.10
N ARG A 99 3.25 -9.25 7.92
CA ARG A 99 3.10 -10.27 8.98
C ARG A 99 4.00 -10.03 10.19
N ASN A 100 5.20 -9.50 9.97
CA ASN A 100 6.10 -9.08 11.05
C ASN A 100 5.69 -7.74 11.71
N ARG A 101 4.55 -7.15 11.31
CA ARG A 101 3.91 -5.97 11.88
C ARG A 101 4.73 -4.67 11.86
N ARG A 102 5.82 -4.65 11.08
CA ARG A 102 6.70 -3.48 10.96
C ARG A 102 6.14 -2.39 10.05
N VAL A 103 5.48 -2.78 8.95
CA VAL A 103 4.98 -1.82 7.96
C VAL A 103 3.47 -1.93 7.81
N TRP A 104 2.81 -0.78 7.87
CA TRP A 104 1.35 -0.62 7.74
C TRP A 104 0.98 0.25 6.55
N TYR A 105 -0.18 0.01 5.95
CA TYR A 105 -0.80 0.98 5.05
C TYR A 105 -1.75 1.90 5.79
N MET A 106 -1.70 3.19 5.48
CA MET A 106 -2.70 4.17 5.90
C MET A 106 -3.25 4.89 4.67
N PHE A 107 -4.52 5.26 4.73
CA PHE A 107 -5.21 5.96 3.64
C PHE A 107 -5.71 7.30 4.18
N SER A 108 -5.42 8.40 3.47
CA SER A 108 -5.81 9.74 3.92
C SER A 108 -6.26 10.65 2.78
N GLY A 109 -7.25 11.50 3.06
CA GLY A 109 -7.63 12.64 2.21
C GLY A 109 -6.80 13.86 2.56
N LEU A 110 -6.26 14.56 1.56
CA LEU A 110 -5.41 15.73 1.75
C LEU A 110 -6.21 17.01 1.98
N ARG A 111 -7.43 17.09 1.47
CA ARG A 111 -8.40 18.14 1.85
C ARG A 111 -9.26 17.63 3.01
N HIS A 112 -9.43 18.48 4.02
CA HIS A 112 -10.32 18.23 5.14
C HIS A 112 -11.78 18.26 4.65
N ASN A 113 -12.51 17.15 4.80
CA ASN A 113 -13.92 17.26 5.16
C ASN A 113 -13.94 17.45 6.67
N ILE A 114 -14.52 18.55 7.14
CA ILE A 114 -14.70 18.86 8.56
C ILE A 114 -15.81 17.95 9.12
N GLU A 115 -15.53 16.65 9.25
CA GLU A 115 -16.43 15.74 9.97
C GLU A 115 -15.60 14.66 10.65
N TYR A 116 -15.20 14.93 11.89
CA TYR A 116 -14.66 13.92 12.79
C TYR A 116 -15.82 13.05 13.30
N GLN A 117 -15.93 11.82 12.82
CA GLN A 117 -16.45 10.74 13.64
C GLN A 117 -15.29 9.80 13.97
N ILE A 118 -14.73 9.98 15.16
CA ILE A 118 -13.87 8.99 15.79
C ILE A 118 -14.80 7.83 16.19
N GLN A 119 -14.92 6.82 15.34
CA GLN A 119 -15.54 5.57 15.74
C GLN A 119 -14.45 4.71 16.38
N GLY A 120 -14.55 4.60 17.70
CA GLY A 120 -13.54 3.99 18.56
C GLY A 120 -13.29 2.52 18.24
N ALA A 121 -12.02 2.16 18.24
CA ALA A 121 -11.54 0.79 18.40
C ALA A 121 -10.21 0.82 19.15
N TYR A 122 -10.29 1.17 20.43
CA TYR A 122 -9.31 0.78 21.44
C TYR A 122 -10.06 0.63 22.77
N SER A 123 -10.86 -0.42 22.88
CA SER A 123 -11.25 -0.97 24.18
C SER A 123 -10.50 -2.29 24.35
N ASP A 124 -9.21 -2.19 24.66
CA ASP A 124 -8.49 -3.32 25.22
C ASP A 124 -8.99 -3.53 26.65
N SER A 125 -9.69 -4.65 26.80
CA SER A 125 -9.85 -5.39 28.03
C SER A 125 -8.51 -5.55 28.76
N VAL A 126 -8.44 -5.05 30.00
CA VAL A 126 -7.56 -5.62 31.03
C VAL A 126 -8.37 -5.70 32.31
N ASP A 127 -8.80 -6.92 32.62
CA ASP A 127 -9.15 -7.35 33.98
C ASP A 127 -7.94 -7.13 34.90
N ARG A 128 -8.07 -6.20 35.85
CA ARG A 128 -7.75 -6.35 37.28
C ARG A 128 -8.03 -5.09 38.08
#